data_AF-A0AB73TM13-F1
#
_entry.id   AF-A0AB73TM13-F1
#
_cell.length_a   1.000
_cell.length_b   1.000
_cell.length_c   1.000
_cell.angle_alpha   90.00
_cell.angle_beta   90.00
_cell.angle_gamma   90.00
#
_symmetry.space_group_name_H-M   'P 1'
#
loop_
_entity.id
_entity.type
_entity.pdbx_description
1 polymer ?
#
loop_
_entity_poly.entity_id
_entity_poly.type
_entity_poly.pdbx_seq_one_letter_code
_entity_poly.pdbx_strand_id
1 'polypeptide(L)'
;MADNLLNKNKGKRNLLERKEEVKPQQSFNRSSLFTVNESQQTNGDQKKDVPRKKERGTTTTIRCATDTSHRLNAIVTSFNLDSVNELIEILLDNYEASLTTDERREIKTLLEVYQRKSKK
;
A
#
# COMPACT_ATOMS: atom_id res chain seq x y z
N MET A 1 -87.67 -9.00 9.47
CA MET A 1 -87.03 -9.38 8.20
C MET A 1 -86.05 -8.27 7.84
N ALA A 2 -84.77 -8.45 8.15
CA ALA A 2 -83.70 -7.53 7.74
C ALA A 2 -82.62 -8.41 7.11
N ASP A 3 -82.70 -8.54 5.79
CA ASP A 3 -81.82 -9.36 4.98
C ASP A 3 -80.47 -8.68 4.76
N ASN A 4 -79.43 -9.42 5.13
CA ASN A 4 -78.14 -9.58 4.44
C ASN A 4 -77.65 -8.44 3.53
N LEU A 5 -76.84 -7.54 4.08
CA LEU A 5 -75.97 -6.61 3.33
C LEU A 5 -74.49 -6.68 3.74
N LEU A 6 -74.05 -7.75 4.41
CA LEU A 6 -72.63 -7.96 4.74
C LEU A 6 -71.86 -8.56 3.55
N ASN A 7 -71.58 -7.66 2.60
CA ASN A 7 -70.30 -7.54 1.90
C ASN A 7 -69.73 -8.84 1.27
N LYS A 8 -70.25 -9.14 0.08
CA LYS A 8 -69.53 -9.89 -0.97
C LYS A 8 -68.28 -9.11 -1.35
N ASN A 9 -67.15 -9.33 -0.66
CA ASN A 9 -65.78 -9.07 -1.13
C ASN A 9 -64.76 -9.62 -0.11
N LYS A 10 -64.74 -10.95 0.06
CA LYS A 10 -63.61 -11.66 0.68
C LYS A 10 -62.64 -12.11 -0.40
N GLY A 11 -61.98 -11.15 -1.03
CA GLY A 11 -60.99 -11.43 -2.07
C GLY A 11 -59.87 -10.41 -1.99
N LYS A 12 -58.78 -10.80 -1.31
CA LYS A 12 -57.47 -10.12 -1.30
C LYS A 12 -57.45 -8.76 -0.59
N ARG A 13 -57.59 -8.79 0.73
CA ARG A 13 -56.91 -7.77 1.55
C ARG A 13 -55.42 -8.04 1.37
N ASN A 14 -54.67 -7.05 0.91
CA ASN A 14 -53.21 -7.10 0.85
C ASN A 14 -52.70 -7.31 2.29
N LEU A 15 -52.51 -8.58 2.65
CA LEU A 15 -51.84 -8.95 3.88
C LEU A 15 -50.39 -8.49 3.66
N LEU A 16 -49.97 -7.42 4.34
CA LEU A 16 -48.56 -7.07 4.33
C LEU A 16 -47.82 -8.28 4.91
N GLU A 17 -47.12 -9.01 4.05
CA GLU A 17 -46.20 -10.05 4.48
C GLU A 17 -45.19 -9.38 5.39
N ARG A 18 -45.12 -9.84 6.65
CA ARG A 18 -44.05 -9.41 7.53
C ARG A 18 -42.76 -9.88 6.88
N LYS A 19 -42.01 -8.94 6.33
CA LYS A 19 -40.63 -9.22 5.92
C LYS A 19 -39.87 -9.73 7.13
N GLU A 20 -38.98 -10.68 6.89
CA GLU A 20 -38.13 -11.27 7.92
C GLU A 20 -37.48 -10.18 8.77
N GLU A 21 -37.39 -10.44 10.07
CA GLU A 21 -36.77 -9.51 11.03
C GLU A 21 -35.34 -9.19 10.56
N VAL A 22 -35.11 -7.93 10.17
CA VAL A 22 -33.80 -7.47 9.72
C VAL A 22 -32.86 -7.45 10.91
N LYS A 23 -32.11 -8.53 11.09
CA LYS A 23 -31.02 -8.56 12.07
C LYS A 23 -29.86 -7.69 11.55
N PRO A 24 -29.22 -6.91 12.42
CA PRO A 24 -28.03 -6.15 12.03
C PRO A 24 -26.94 -7.12 11.55
N GLN A 25 -26.27 -6.79 10.45
CA GLN A 25 -25.19 -7.62 9.89
C GLN A 25 -24.00 -7.76 10.85
N GLN A 26 -23.87 -6.85 11.81
CA GLN A 26 -22.80 -6.82 12.81
C GLN A 26 -23.42 -6.50 14.18
N SER A 27 -23.61 -7.52 15.01
CA SER A 27 -23.98 -7.35 16.42
C SER A 27 -22.72 -7.46 17.28
N PHE A 28 -22.38 -6.39 18.01
CA PHE A 28 -21.24 -6.40 18.93
C PHE A 28 -21.46 -7.45 20.02
N ASN A 29 -20.55 -8.42 20.11
CA ASN A 29 -20.58 -9.46 21.14
C ASN A 29 -19.30 -9.39 21.97
N ARG A 30 -19.39 -9.21 23.29
CA ARG A 30 -18.22 -9.02 24.17
C ARG A 30 -17.32 -10.25 24.23
N SER A 31 -17.82 -11.44 23.86
CA SER A 31 -17.01 -12.65 23.75
C SER A 31 -16.04 -12.63 22.56
N SER A 32 -16.23 -11.77 21.55
CA SER A 32 -15.29 -11.64 20.42
C SER A 32 -14.03 -10.84 20.75
N LEU A 33 -13.95 -10.22 21.93
CA LEU A 33 -12.78 -9.43 22.34
C LEU A 33 -11.56 -10.31 22.69
N PHE A 34 -11.78 -11.59 22.97
CA PHE A 34 -10.75 -12.50 23.48
C PHE A 34 -10.46 -13.69 22.55
N THR A 35 -11.15 -13.80 21.41
CA THR A 35 -10.92 -14.87 20.43
C THR A 35 -10.11 -14.30 19.27
N VAL A 36 -8.80 -14.55 19.27
CA VAL A 36 -7.95 -14.27 18.12
C VAL A 36 -8.26 -15.32 17.05
N ASN A 37 -9.05 -14.97 16.05
CA ASN A 37 -9.20 -15.78 14.85
C ASN A 37 -7.97 -15.59 13.97
N GLU A 38 -7.04 -16.54 14.01
CA GLU A 38 -5.82 -16.55 13.17
C GLU A 38 -6.11 -16.68 11.66
N SER A 39 -7.36 -16.82 11.24
CA SER A 39 -7.77 -17.04 9.85
C SER A 39 -8.19 -15.78 9.07
N GLN A 40 -8.03 -14.57 9.63
CA GLN A 40 -8.38 -13.31 8.94
C GLN A 40 -7.21 -12.32 8.76
N GLN A 41 -5.96 -12.80 8.73
CA GLN A 41 -4.85 -12.01 8.20
C GLN A 41 -4.81 -12.04 6.66
N THR A 42 -5.87 -11.56 5.99
CA THR A 42 -5.78 -11.23 4.55
C THR A 42 -6.34 -9.86 4.20
N ASN A 43 -6.74 -9.04 5.17
CA ASN A 43 -7.14 -7.65 4.90
C ASN A 43 -6.48 -6.70 5.91
N GLY A 44 -5.15 -6.79 6.03
CA GLY A 44 -4.36 -5.68 6.54
C GLY A 44 -4.35 -4.56 5.51
N ASP A 45 -4.74 -3.37 5.94
CA ASP A 45 -4.60 -2.08 5.25
C ASP A 45 -3.83 -2.10 3.93
N GLN A 46 -4.54 -2.36 2.83
CA GLN A 46 -4.09 -1.86 1.54
C GLN A 46 -4.34 -0.36 1.52
N LYS A 47 -3.45 0.39 2.18
CA LYS A 47 -3.09 1.72 1.66
C LYS A 47 -2.79 1.47 0.19
N LYS A 48 -3.65 1.97 -0.69
CA LYS A 48 -3.37 2.05 -2.11
C LYS A 48 -2.14 2.92 -2.24
N ASP A 49 -0.96 2.31 -2.17
CA ASP A 49 0.25 2.87 -2.69
C ASP A 49 -0.05 3.16 -4.15
N VAL A 50 -0.27 4.44 -4.42
CA VAL A 50 -0.26 4.95 -5.78
C VAL A 50 1.05 4.43 -6.37
N PRO A 51 1.01 3.63 -7.45
CA PRO A 51 2.24 3.13 -8.03
C PRO A 51 3.02 4.35 -8.48
N ARG A 52 4.01 4.77 -7.67
CA ARG A 52 5.00 5.75 -8.10
C ARG A 52 5.57 5.12 -9.36
N LYS A 53 5.31 5.77 -10.48
CA LYS A 53 5.86 5.42 -11.78
C LYS A 53 7.37 5.57 -11.63
N LYS A 54 8.04 4.53 -11.13
CA LYS A 54 9.50 4.49 -11.05
C LYS A 54 9.94 4.63 -12.50
N GLU A 55 10.56 5.77 -12.81
CA GLU A 55 11.14 5.99 -14.12
C GLU A 55 12.05 4.79 -14.37
N ARG A 56 11.78 4.05 -15.45
CA ARG A 56 12.58 2.87 -15.81
C ARG A 56 13.92 3.37 -16.34
N GLY A 57 14.78 3.83 -15.43
CA GLY A 57 16.17 4.13 -15.71
C GLY A 57 16.89 2.86 -16.14
N THR A 58 17.92 3.02 -16.97
CA THR A 58 18.82 1.92 -17.32
C THR A 58 19.53 1.45 -16.07
N THR A 59 19.23 0.23 -15.62
CA THR A 59 19.88 -0.35 -14.44
C THR A 59 21.26 -0.87 -14.81
N THR A 60 22.25 -0.56 -13.98
CA THR A 60 23.60 -1.13 -14.04
C THR A 60 23.85 -1.99 -12.81
N THR A 61 24.84 -2.88 -12.88
CA THR A 61 25.22 -3.73 -11.75
C THR A 61 26.56 -3.29 -11.20
N ILE A 62 26.60 -2.94 -9.91
CA ILE A 62 27.83 -2.61 -9.19
C ILE A 62 28.24 -3.86 -8.38
N ARG A 63 29.48 -4.32 -8.57
CA ARG A 63 30.04 -5.42 -7.76
C ARG A 63 30.56 -4.85 -6.45
N CYS A 64 30.22 -5.49 -5.34
CA CYS A 64 30.67 -5.12 -4.00
C CYS A 64 31.18 -6.35 -3.24
N ALA A 65 31.89 -6.11 -2.14
CA ALA A 65 32.32 -7.17 -1.24
C ALA A 65 31.10 -7.81 -0.54
N THR A 66 31.24 -9.08 -0.14
CA THR A 66 30.16 -9.82 0.52
C THR A 66 29.68 -9.15 1.80
N ASP A 67 30.61 -8.68 2.63
CA ASP A 67 30.29 -7.99 3.88
C ASP A 67 29.49 -6.69 3.64
N THR A 68 29.89 -5.89 2.64
CA THR A 68 29.19 -4.66 2.32
C THR A 68 27.79 -4.91 1.73
N SER A 69 27.63 -5.97 0.93
CA SER A 69 26.32 -6.42 0.43
C SER A 69 25.37 -6.79 1.58
N HIS A 70 25.84 -7.58 2.54
CA HIS A 70 25.04 -7.95 3.71
C HIS A 70 24.66 -6.73 4.55
N ARG A 71 25.60 -5.80 4.75
CA ARG A 71 25.36 -4.56 5.49
C ARG A 71 24.32 -3.67 4.82
N LEU A 72 24.39 -3.51 3.50
CA LEU A 72 23.38 -2.76 2.72
C LEU A 72 21.99 -3.41 2.83
N ASN A 73 21.91 -4.74 2.68
CA ASN A 73 20.66 -5.47 2.79
C ASN A 73 20.04 -5.39 4.20
N ALA A 74 20.87 -5.44 5.24
CA ALA A 74 20.42 -5.27 6.62
C ALA A 74 19.79 -3.89 6.83
N ILE A 75 20.44 -2.83 6.36
CA ILE A 75 19.92 -1.46 6.45
C ILE A 75 18.60 -1.32 5.69
N VAL A 76 18.53 -1.78 4.44
CA VAL A 76 17.29 -1.74 3.65
C VAL A 76 16.14 -2.41 4.39
N THR A 77 16.40 -3.57 5.00
CA THR A 77 15.40 -4.33 5.77
C THR A 77 15.01 -3.62 7.06
N SER A 78 15.96 -3.03 7.79
CA SER A 78 15.68 -2.34 9.06
C SER A 78 14.90 -1.03 8.89
N PHE A 79 15.14 -0.31 7.80
CA PHE A 79 14.52 0.99 7.52
C PHE A 79 13.31 0.90 6.58
N ASN A 80 12.89 -0.32 6.19
CA ASN A 80 11.80 -0.58 5.24
C ASN A 80 11.93 0.23 3.93
N LEU A 81 13.13 0.28 3.37
CA LEU A 81 13.37 0.91 2.07
C LEU A 81 12.96 -0.04 0.94
N ASP A 82 12.51 0.50 -0.19
CA ASP A 82 12.02 -0.34 -1.31
C ASP A 82 13.17 -1.06 -2.02
N SER A 83 14.36 -0.45 -2.03
CA SER A 83 15.50 -0.98 -2.78
C SER A 83 16.84 -0.50 -2.22
N VAL A 84 17.89 -1.28 -2.49
CA VAL A 84 19.29 -0.86 -2.22
C VAL A 84 19.66 0.40 -3.01
N ASN A 85 19.07 0.60 -4.20
CA ASN A 85 19.32 1.79 -5.01
C ASN A 85 18.81 3.07 -4.32
N GLU A 86 17.61 3.03 -3.73
CA GLU A 86 17.06 4.14 -2.95
C GLU A 86 17.93 4.48 -1.74
N LEU A 87 18.44 3.46 -1.03
CA LEU A 87 19.42 3.68 0.04
C LEU A 87 20.67 4.40 -0.47
N ILE A 88 21.21 3.96 -1.61
CA ILE A 88 22.43 4.56 -2.18
C ILE A 88 22.16 6.00 -2.60
N GLU A 89 21.02 6.31 -3.23
CA GLU A 89 20.64 7.68 -3.60
C GLU A 89 20.57 8.59 -2.37
N ILE A 90 19.92 8.16 -1.30
CA ILE A 90 19.86 8.92 -0.04
C ILE A 90 21.26 9.16 0.52
N LEU A 91 22.13 8.13 0.51
CA LEU A 91 23.50 8.28 1.02
C LEU A 91 24.34 9.22 0.16
N LEU A 92 24.17 9.18 -1.17
CA LEU A 92 24.84 10.08 -2.09
C LEU A 92 24.37 11.52 -1.90
N ASP A 93 23.06 11.77 -1.79
CA ASP A 93 22.51 13.11 -1.55
C ASP A 93 23.03 13.70 -0.23
N ASN A 94 23.07 12.88 0.83
CA ASN A 94 23.62 13.30 2.13
C ASN A 94 25.12 13.59 2.04
N TYR A 95 25.87 12.78 1.30
CA TYR A 95 27.29 12.99 1.11
C TYR A 95 27.54 14.27 0.30
N GLU A 96 26.88 14.44 -0.84
CA GLU A 96 26.96 15.65 -1.66
C GLU A 96 26.56 16.89 -0.87
N ALA A 97 25.56 16.80 0.01
CA ALA A 97 25.16 17.88 0.91
C ALA A 97 26.28 18.33 1.87
N SER A 98 27.20 17.44 2.22
CA SER A 98 28.34 17.74 3.10
C SER A 98 29.57 18.34 2.39
N LEU A 99 29.64 18.25 1.05
CA LEU A 99 30.80 18.70 0.28
C LEU A 99 30.90 20.23 0.16
N THR A 100 32.10 20.74 -0.07
CA THR A 100 32.31 22.15 -0.42
C THR A 100 31.77 22.49 -1.81
N THR A 101 31.60 23.78 -2.11
CA THR A 101 31.10 24.24 -3.42
C THR A 101 32.01 23.85 -4.57
N ASP A 102 33.33 23.84 -4.33
CA ASP A 102 34.32 23.51 -5.35
C ASP A 102 34.33 22.01 -5.65
N GLU A 103 34.30 21.16 -4.63
CA GLU A 103 34.22 19.70 -4.80
C GLU A 103 32.92 19.29 -5.53
N ARG A 104 31.78 19.91 -5.19
CA ARG A 104 30.53 19.67 -5.93
C ARG A 104 30.62 20.07 -7.40
N ARG A 105 31.32 21.17 -7.69
CA ARG A 105 31.54 21.62 -9.07
C ARG A 105 32.38 20.62 -9.84
N GLU A 106 33.42 20.06 -9.23
CA GLU A 106 34.24 19.01 -9.84
C GLU A 106 33.47 17.71 -10.09
N ILE A 107 32.66 17.26 -9.13
CA ILE A 107 31.81 16.07 -9.31
C ILE A 107 30.83 16.28 -10.47
N LYS A 108 30.22 17.47 -10.56
CA LYS A 108 29.29 17.80 -11.65
C LYS A 108 29.96 17.75 -13.02
N THR A 109 31.19 18.27 -13.15
CA THR A 109 31.90 18.22 -14.44
C THR A 109 32.27 16.79 -14.84
N LEU A 110 32.67 15.95 -13.89
CA LEU A 110 32.92 14.53 -14.14
C LEU A 110 31.66 13.79 -14.61
N LEU A 111 30.52 14.08 -13.99
CA LEU A 111 29.24 13.46 -14.33
C LEU A 111 28.80 13.83 -15.77
N GLU A 112 28.99 15.09 -16.18
CA GLU A 112 28.77 15.51 -17.57
C GLU A 112 29.65 14.76 -18.57
N VAL A 113 30.92 14.52 -18.23
CA VAL A 113 31.85 13.77 -19.09
C VAL A 113 31.39 12.32 -19.24
N TYR A 114 30.97 11.67 -18.16
CA TYR A 114 30.46 10.29 -18.21
C TYR A 114 29.20 10.17 -19.05
N GLN A 115 28.25 11.10 -18.90
CA GLN A 115 27.04 11.13 -19.71
C GLN A 115 27.33 11.33 -21.20
N ARG A 116 28.31 12.17 -21.54
CA ARG A 116 28.74 12.37 -22.94
C ARG A 116 29.38 11.11 -23.52
N LYS A 117 30.18 10.38 -22.73
CA LYS A 117 30.79 9.10 -23.15
C LYS A 117 29.75 8.00 -23.36
N SER A 118 28.73 7.94 -22.52
CA SER A 118 27.66 6.92 -22.61
C SER A 118 26.70 7.12 -23.80
N LYS A 119 26.69 8.31 -24.43
CA LYS A 119 25.83 8.61 -25.60
C LYS A 119 26.49 8.33 -26.95
N LYS A 120 27.78 7.97 -26.96
CA LYS A 120 28.51 7.52 -28.16
C LYS A 120 28.39 6.02 -28.32
#